data_AF-A0A976DG27-F1
#
_entry.id   AF-A0A976DG27-F1
#
_cell.length_a   1.000
_cell.length_b   1.000
_cell.length_c   1.000
_cell.angle_alpha   90.00
_cell.angle_beta   90.00
_cell.angle_gamma   90.00
#
_symmetry.space_group_name_H-M   'P 1'
#
loop_
_entity.id
_entity.type
_entity.pdbx_description
1 polymer ?
#
loop_
_entity_poly.entity_id
_entity_poly.type
_entity_poly.pdbx_seq_one_letter_code
_entity_poly.pdbx_strand_id
1 'polypeptide(L)'
;MGDAIPEVARIVALADVYDSLTHVRPDKNAWTHKASIAEIQRLSGTHFDPKMVELFAPMVNRLRRTFTKDQFDAHLSTVGYASRALIARDRVQGLLVEAQALLDV
;
A
#
# COMPACT_ATOMS: atom_id res chain seq x y z
N MET A 1 15.02 10.05 -1.46
CA MET A 1 14.63 9.44 -0.17
C MET A 1 15.84 8.78 0.48
N GLY A 2 15.87 8.61 1.81
CA GLY A 2 17.02 8.01 2.50
C GLY A 2 16.68 7.54 3.91
N ASP A 3 17.68 7.05 4.66
CA ASP A 3 17.50 6.34 5.94
C ASP A 3 16.95 7.18 7.09
N ALA A 4 16.88 8.51 6.93
CA ALA A 4 16.19 9.39 7.87
C ALA A 4 14.65 9.24 7.82
N ILE A 5 14.11 8.67 6.73
CA ILE A 5 12.67 8.40 6.60
C ILE A 5 12.41 6.99 7.15
N PRO A 6 11.43 6.82 8.06
CA PRO A 6 11.06 5.51 8.58
C PRO A 6 10.82 4.49 7.46
N GLU A 7 11.32 3.27 7.65
CA GLU A 7 11.22 2.18 6.66
C GLU A 7 9.77 1.95 6.20
N VAL A 8 8.82 1.94 7.14
CA VAL A 8 7.39 1.79 6.83
C VAL A 8 6.89 2.90 5.91
N ALA A 9 7.30 4.15 6.12
CA ALA A 9 6.88 5.26 5.26
C ALA A 9 7.45 5.14 3.85
N ARG A 10 8.69 4.65 3.70
CA ARG A 10 9.30 4.38 2.39
C ARG A 10 8.56 3.28 1.64
N ILE A 11 8.14 2.22 2.33
CA ILE A 11 7.36 1.12 1.75
C ILE A 11 5.98 1.61 1.32
N VAL A 12 5.28 2.36 2.18
CA VAL A 12 3.93 2.88 1.89
C VAL A 12 3.97 3.83 0.69
N ALA A 13 4.95 4.73 0.60
CA ALA A 13 5.09 5.64 -0.54
C ALA A 13 5.24 4.88 -1.88
N LEU A 14 6.02 3.79 -1.88
CA LEU A 14 6.23 2.94 -3.05
C LEU A 14 4.94 2.23 -3.46
N ALA A 15 4.21 1.68 -2.48
CA ALA A 15 2.93 1.02 -2.70
C ALA A 15 1.86 2.00 -3.23
N ASP A 16 1.76 3.19 -2.64
CA ASP A 16 0.79 4.24 -3.03
C ASP A 16 1.00 4.71 -4.47
N VAL A 17 2.26 4.98 -4.86
CA VAL A 17 2.57 5.38 -6.23
C VAL A 17 2.28 4.24 -7.22
N TYR A 18 2.67 3.01 -6.89
CA TYR A 18 2.36 1.87 -7.76
C TYR A 18 0.85 1.65 -7.93
N ASP A 19 0.08 1.79 -6.86
CA ASP A 19 -1.38 1.70 -6.88
C ASP A 19 -1.98 2.80 -7.76
N SER A 20 -1.52 4.04 -7.57
CA SER A 20 -1.92 5.19 -8.39
C SER A 20 -1.62 5.03 -9.88
N LEU A 21 -0.53 4.35 -10.24
CA LEU A 21 -0.16 4.12 -11.63
C LEU A 21 -1.04 3.03 -12.25
N THR A 22 -1.39 1.99 -11.50
CA THR A 22 -2.09 0.80 -12.02
C THR A 22 -3.61 0.86 -11.94
N HIS A 23 -4.16 1.91 -11.32
CA HIS A 23 -5.61 2.15 -11.23
C HIS A 23 -6.09 3.28 -12.17
N VAL A 24 -7.31 3.10 -12.68
CA VAL A 24 -8.00 4.12 -13.50
C VAL A 24 -8.48 5.24 -12.58
N ARG A 25 -8.32 6.48 -13.04
CA ARG A 25 -8.89 7.69 -12.41
C ARG A 25 -9.73 8.43 -13.47
N PRO A 26 -10.68 9.30 -13.06
CA PRO A 26 -11.57 9.99 -14.01
C PRO A 26 -10.84 10.74 -15.14
N ASP A 27 -9.62 11.18 -14.87
CA ASP A 27 -8.75 11.96 -15.74
C ASP A 27 -7.62 11.16 -16.39
N LYS A 28 -7.42 9.89 -16.01
CA LYS A 28 -6.24 9.11 -16.40
C LYS A 28 -6.53 7.61 -16.53
N ASN A 29 -6.15 7.05 -17.67
CA ASN A 29 -6.12 5.61 -17.88
C ASN A 29 -5.03 4.93 -17.03
N ALA A 30 -5.35 3.75 -16.50
CA ALA A 30 -4.41 2.90 -15.79
C ALA A 30 -3.20 2.55 -16.67
N TRP A 31 -2.01 2.64 -16.11
CA TRP A 31 -0.80 2.16 -16.75
C TRP A 31 -0.73 0.64 -16.68
N THR A 32 0.00 0.04 -17.63
CA THR A 32 0.29 -1.39 -17.55
C THR A 32 1.21 -1.67 -16.36
N HIS A 33 1.14 -2.89 -15.83
CA HIS A 33 2.05 -3.34 -14.77
C HIS A 33 3.52 -3.12 -15.14
N LYS A 34 3.89 -3.52 -16.36
CA LYS A 34 5.25 -3.38 -16.89
C LYS A 34 5.71 -1.91 -16.93
N ALA A 35 4.85 -1.02 -17.42
CA ALA A 35 5.16 0.42 -17.45
C ALA A 35 5.31 1.00 -16.04
N SER A 36 4.46 0.58 -15.10
CA SER A 36 4.48 1.05 -13.72
C SER A 36 5.77 0.61 -13.00
N ILE A 37 6.20 -0.65 -13.17
CA ILE A 37 7.46 -1.13 -12.61
C ILE A 37 8.67 -0.41 -13.24
N ALA A 38 8.65 -0.19 -14.57
CA ALA A 38 9.72 0.53 -15.24
C ALA A 38 9.86 1.97 -14.72
N GLU A 39 8.76 2.65 -14.45
CA GLU A 39 8.79 4.01 -13.90
C GLU A 39 9.30 4.05 -12.45
N ILE A 40 8.88 3.10 -11.62
CA ILE A 40 9.40 2.97 -10.25
C ILE A 40 10.91 2.72 -10.27
N GLN A 41 11.40 1.87 -11.17
CA GLN A 41 12.82 1.63 -11.35
C GLN A 41 13.56 2.89 -11.81
N ARG A 42 12.98 3.65 -12.74
CA ARG A 42 13.53 4.93 -13.21
C ARG A 42 13.65 5.97 -12.09
N LEU A 43 12.72 5.95 -11.13
CA LEU A 43 12.69 6.84 -9.96
C LEU A 43 13.54 6.35 -8.77
N SER A 44 14.23 5.22 -8.91
CA SER A 44 15.16 4.69 -7.90
C SER A 44 16.31 5.67 -7.63
N GLY A 45 16.67 5.84 -6.35
CA GLY A 45 17.75 6.73 -5.92
C GLY A 45 17.40 8.22 -5.90
N THR A 46 16.25 8.60 -6.47
CA THR A 46 15.74 9.98 -6.42
C THR A 46 14.50 10.05 -5.55
N HIS A 47 13.38 9.56 -6.09
CA HIS A 47 12.08 9.55 -5.42
C HIS A 47 11.95 8.37 -4.45
N PHE A 48 12.56 7.23 -4.78
CA PHE A 48 12.49 6.02 -3.97
C PHE A 48 13.87 5.59 -3.46
N ASP A 49 13.87 4.92 -2.33
CA ASP A 49 15.04 4.22 -1.81
C ASP A 49 15.39 3.04 -2.74
N PRO A 50 16.62 2.98 -3.28
CA PRO A 50 17.05 1.90 -4.16
C PRO A 50 16.84 0.50 -3.58
N LYS A 51 17.11 0.32 -2.28
CA LYS A 51 16.95 -0.98 -1.61
C LYS A 51 15.49 -1.42 -1.59
N MET A 52 14.57 -0.48 -1.39
CA MET A 52 13.14 -0.77 -1.40
C MET A 52 12.64 -1.11 -2.81
N VAL A 53 13.14 -0.40 -3.83
CA VAL A 53 12.81 -0.68 -5.24
C VAL A 53 13.28 -2.08 -5.66
N GLU A 54 14.49 -2.47 -5.26
CA GLU A 54 15.06 -3.79 -5.54
C GLU A 54 14.20 -4.94 -4.99
N LEU A 55 13.65 -4.77 -3.78
CA LEU A 55 12.79 -5.76 -3.15
C LEU A 55 11.35 -5.73 -3.68
N PHE A 56 10.84 -4.54 -4.01
CA PHE A 56 9.44 -4.35 -4.42
C PHE A 56 9.11 -5.02 -5.74
N ALA A 57 9.93 -4.83 -6.78
CA ALA A 57 9.60 -5.32 -8.12
C ALA A 57 9.47 -6.85 -8.20
N PRO A 58 10.39 -7.67 -7.65
CA PRO A 58 10.23 -9.13 -7.62
C PRO A 58 9.00 -9.59 -6.83
N MET A 59 8.70 -8.93 -5.71
CA MET A 59 7.55 -9.23 -4.86
C MET A 59 6.24 -8.99 -5.60
N VAL A 60 6.07 -7.81 -6.21
CA VAL A 60 4.83 -7.47 -6.93
C VAL A 60 4.67 -8.30 -8.19
N ASN A 61 5.74 -8.58 -8.92
CA ASN A 61 5.71 -9.51 -10.05
C ASN A 61 5.19 -10.90 -9.64
N ARG A 62 5.64 -11.41 -8.48
CA ARG A 62 5.16 -12.69 -7.94
C ARG A 62 3.66 -12.62 -7.62
N LEU A 63 3.23 -11.59 -6.88
CA LEU A 63 1.83 -11.41 -6.51
C LEU A 63 0.92 -11.33 -7.74
N ARG A 64 1.31 -10.58 -8.78
CA ARG A 64 0.54 -10.43 -10.02
C ARG A 64 0.47 -11.70 -10.87
N ARG A 65 1.37 -12.66 -10.69
CA ARG A 65 1.29 -13.99 -11.32
C ARG A 65 0.37 -14.93 -10.55
N THR A 66 0.29 -14.76 -9.23
CA THR A 66 -0.53 -15.58 -8.35
C THR A 66 -2.00 -15.18 -8.38
N PHE A 67 -2.29 -13.89 -8.54
CA PHE A 67 -3.65 -13.35 -8.48
C PHE A 67 -3.99 -12.56 -9.76
N THR A 68 -5.18 -12.78 -10.33
CA THR A 68 -5.76 -11.83 -11.29
C THR A 68 -5.98 -10.46 -10.61
N LYS A 69 -6.21 -9.39 -11.37
CA LYS A 69 -6.40 -8.05 -10.76
C LYS A 69 -7.51 -8.06 -9.70
N ASP A 70 -8.66 -8.65 -10.02
CA ASP A 70 -9.81 -8.69 -9.11
C ASP A 70 -9.54 -9.59 -7.89
N GLN A 71 -8.81 -10.68 -8.09
CA GLN A 71 -8.38 -11.56 -6.99
C GLN A 71 -7.33 -10.88 -6.11
N PHE A 72 -6.50 -10.01 -6.67
CA PHE A 72 -5.46 -9.30 -5.94
C PHE A 72 -6.07 -8.26 -5.01
N ASP A 73 -6.99 -7.44 -5.51
CA ASP A 73 -7.68 -6.41 -4.73
C ASP A 73 -8.53 -7.05 -3.62
N ALA A 74 -9.22 -8.16 -3.92
CA ALA A 74 -9.98 -8.95 -2.94
C ALA A 74 -9.08 -9.62 -1.89
N HIS A 75 -7.92 -10.16 -2.31
CA HIS A 75 -6.95 -10.76 -1.40
C HIS A 75 -6.41 -9.71 -0.44
N LEU A 76 -5.92 -8.57 -0.93
CA LEU A 76 -5.40 -7.47 -0.12
C LEU A 76 -6.43 -6.94 0.88
N SER A 77 -7.69 -6.81 0.46
CA SER A 77 -8.79 -6.45 1.36
C SER A 77 -8.91 -7.46 2.51
N THR A 78 -8.94 -8.76 2.19
CA THR A 78 -9.08 -9.84 3.19
C THR A 78 -7.93 -9.88 4.19
N VAL A 79 -6.67 -9.84 3.72
CA VAL A 79 -5.50 -9.82 4.64
C VAL A 79 -5.42 -8.51 5.42
N GLY A 80 -5.86 -7.39 4.83
CA GLY A 80 -6.00 -6.11 5.51
C GLY A 80 -6.93 -6.23 6.72
N TYR A 81 -8.17 -6.69 6.53
CA TYR A 81 -9.12 -6.88 7.62
C TYR A 81 -8.66 -7.90 8.67
N ALA A 82 -7.87 -8.90 8.28
CA ALA A 82 -7.29 -9.88 9.20
C ALA A 82 -6.03 -9.35 9.94
N SER A 83 -5.55 -8.15 9.63
CA SER A 83 -4.36 -7.57 10.27
C SER A 83 -4.60 -7.29 11.74
N ARG A 84 -3.79 -7.91 12.62
CA ARG A 84 -3.86 -7.69 14.08
C ARG A 84 -3.74 -6.21 14.46
N ALA A 85 -2.98 -5.43 13.68
CA ALA A 85 -2.82 -4.00 13.89
C ALA A 85 -4.10 -3.20 13.58
N LEU A 86 -4.80 -3.52 12.49
CA LEU A 86 -6.07 -2.87 12.16
C LEU A 86 -7.17 -3.30 13.13
N ILE A 87 -7.23 -4.58 13.48
CA ILE A 87 -8.16 -5.10 14.49
C ILE A 87 -7.94 -4.42 15.86
N ALA A 88 -6.68 -4.24 16.27
CA ALA A 88 -6.35 -3.57 17.53
C ALA A 88 -6.74 -2.08 17.50
N ARG A 89 -6.45 -1.39 16.38
CA ARG A 89 -6.83 0.02 16.19
C ARG A 89 -8.34 0.19 16.26
N ASP A 90 -9.12 -0.60 15.52
CA ASP A 90 -10.57 -0.49 15.49
C ASP A 90 -11.19 -0.75 16.86
N ARG A 91 -10.64 -1.71 17.63
CA ARG A 91 -11.06 -1.94 19.02
C ARG A 91 -10.81 -0.74 19.91
N VAL A 92 -9.63 -0.12 19.84
CA VAL A 92 -9.31 1.08 20.61
C VAL A 92 -10.25 2.23 20.22
N GLN A 93 -10.50 2.40 18.92
CA GLN A 93 -11.42 3.41 18.41
C GLN A 93 -12.84 3.21 18.94
N GLY A 94 -13.34 1.95 18.95
CA GLY A 94 -14.64 1.59 19.50
C GLY A 94 -14.75 1.88 21.01
N LEU A 95 -13.75 1.49 21.79
CA LEU A 95 -13.70 1.75 23.23
C LEU A 95 -13.68 3.26 23.54
N LEU A 96 -13.01 4.06 22.72
CA LEU A 96 -13.00 5.52 22.87
C LEU A 96 -14.39 6.11 22.58
N VAL A 97 -15.10 5.62 21.57
CA VAL A 97 -16.48 6.06 21.27
C VAL A 97 -17.43 5.68 22.41
N GLU A 98 -17.32 4.46 22.94
CA GLU A 98 -18.12 4.02 24.10
C GLU A 98 -17.81 4.87 25.34
N ALA A 99 -16.55 5.16 25.61
CA ALA A 99 -16.15 6.03 26.72
C ALA A 99 -16.66 7.46 26.55
N GLN A 100 -16.65 7.99 25.32
CA GLN A 100 -17.19 9.33 25.02
C GLN A 100 -18.71 9.38 25.28
N ALA A 101 -19.44 8.37 24.82
CA ALA A 101 -20.89 8.27 25.01
C ALA A 101 -21.28 8.13 26.49
N LEU A 102 -20.41 7.57 27.34
CA LEU A 102 -20.62 7.49 28.78
C LEU A 102 -20.32 8.81 29.53
N LEU A 103 -19.51 9.69 28.93
CA LEU A 103 -19.16 11.00 29.49
C LEU A 103 -20.12 12.12 29.06
N ASP A 104 -20.91 11.89 28.01
CA ASP A 104 -21.91 12.82 27.47
C ASP A 104 -23.33 12.63 28.11
N VAL A 105 -23.42 11.90 29.24
CA VAL A 105 -24.64 11.69 30.06
C VAL A 105 -24.48 12.32 31.44
#